data_AF-A0A966FC90-F1
#
_entry.id   AF-A0A966FC90-F1
#
_cell.length_a   1.000
_cell.length_b   1.000
_cell.length_c   1.000
_cell.angle_alpha   90.00
_cell.angle_beta   90.00
_cell.angle_gamma   90.00
#
_symmetry.space_group_name_H-M   'P 1'
#
loop_
_entity.id
_entity.type
_entity.pdbx_description
1 polymer ?
#
loop_
_entity_poly.entity_id
_entity_poly.type
_entity_poly.pdbx_seq_one_letter_code
_entity_poly.pdbx_strand_id
1 'polypeptide(L)'
;MSYKKLYKYLLNLPKQNTKGISLTELLIALVLGSIVLTAAASGFINLLRANQNLESKTVRNASLTRALTFMQEDIKQGKKVEAVTPTIDSKCDSSKLNSQECLKVTTSDNSTIYYGFKDISKNSQIFLKPAILKRQEYDSTGTAIFQNSQSKAWEDEYTTVADALIGVNENQPTISCSQDGVSWSNNTIYGRNNQKKGGFNFCLKGDRVIRVLLYGYIDKNNDPIPMSTVIFARSE
;
A
#
# COMPACT_ATOMS: atom_id res chain seq x y z
N MET A 1 32.99 25.96 25.99
CA MET A 1 34.17 25.54 25.21
C MET A 1 34.40 26.58 24.11
N SER A 2 35.59 27.17 24.04
CA SER A 2 35.80 28.58 23.64
C SER A 2 36.04 28.80 22.14
N TYR A 3 35.16 29.57 21.49
CA TYR A 3 35.28 30.07 20.10
C TYR A 3 36.61 30.82 19.83
N LYS A 4 37.29 31.32 20.87
CA LYS A 4 38.59 31.98 20.74
C LYS A 4 39.72 31.06 20.26
N LYS A 5 39.62 29.74 20.48
CA LYS A 5 40.63 28.79 19.98
C LYS A 5 40.49 28.54 18.46
N LEU A 6 39.26 28.45 17.97
CA LEU A 6 38.98 28.25 16.53
C LEU A 6 39.42 29.46 15.69
N TYR A 7 39.18 30.67 16.20
CA TYR A 7 39.61 31.91 15.52
C TYR A 7 41.14 32.05 15.43
N LYS A 8 41.87 31.58 16.45
CA LYS A 8 43.33 31.59 16.48
C LYS A 8 43.96 30.60 15.47
N TYR A 9 43.27 29.49 15.17
CA TYR A 9 43.73 28.55 14.14
C TYR A 9 43.44 29.04 12.72
N LEU A 10 42.34 29.77 12.50
CA LEU A 10 42.03 30.36 11.19
C LEU A 10 42.92 31.56 10.84
N LEU A 11 43.42 32.31 11.84
CA LEU A 11 44.29 33.48 11.61
C LEU A 11 45.79 33.13 11.46
N ASN A 12 46.19 31.90 11.76
CA ASN A 12 47.56 31.39 11.56
C ASN A 12 47.71 30.60 10.25
N LEU A 13 46.87 30.89 9.25
CA LEU A 13 47.15 30.49 7.88
C LEU A 13 48.40 31.24 7.41
N PRO A 14 49.49 30.55 7.01
CA PRO A 14 50.70 31.21 6.56
C PRO A 14 50.37 32.16 5.41
N LYS A 15 50.79 33.42 5.51
CA LYS A 15 50.74 34.41 4.42
C LYS A 15 51.36 33.76 3.18
N GLN A 16 50.53 33.39 2.22
CA GLN A 16 50.98 32.89 0.93
C GLN A 16 51.67 34.05 0.22
N ASN A 17 52.99 33.97 0.11
CA ASN A 17 53.75 34.77 -0.85
C ASN A 17 53.14 34.51 -2.23
N THR A 18 52.82 35.58 -2.94
CA THR A 18 52.26 35.61 -4.30
C THR A 18 53.23 34.95 -5.29
N LYS A 19 53.26 33.62 -5.31
CA LYS A 19 53.75 32.82 -6.42
C LYS A 19 52.53 32.41 -7.22
N GLY A 20 52.48 32.78 -8.50
CA GLY A 20 51.40 32.38 -9.39
C GLY A 20 51.24 30.85 -9.36
N ILE A 21 49.99 30.39 -9.37
CA ILE A 21 49.64 28.97 -9.40
C ILE A 21 50.38 28.33 -10.58
N SER A 22 51.22 27.33 -10.31
CA SER A 22 51.88 26.62 -11.39
C SER A 22 50.84 25.79 -12.15
N LEU A 23 51.02 25.65 -13.47
CA LEU A 23 50.08 24.91 -14.33
C LEU A 23 49.82 23.48 -13.81
N THR A 24 50.84 22.85 -13.23
CA THR A 24 50.77 21.50 -12.69
C THR A 24 49.98 21.42 -11.38
N GLU A 25 50.05 22.43 -10.49
CA GLU A 25 49.21 22.50 -9.29
C GLU A 25 47.73 22.70 -9.63
N LEU A 26 47.42 23.52 -10.64
CA LEU A 26 46.05 23.68 -11.13
C LEU A 26 45.49 22.35 -11.65
N LEU A 27 46.30 21.60 -12.40
CA LEU A 27 45.90 20.32 -12.97
C LEU A 27 45.63 19.26 -11.88
N ILE A 28 46.48 19.18 -10.86
CA ILE A 28 46.30 18.28 -9.72
C ILE A 28 45.05 18.68 -8.92
N ALA A 29 44.83 19.97 -8.67
CA ALA A 29 43.64 20.44 -7.97
C ALA A 29 42.35 20.11 -8.73
N LEU A 30 42.36 20.20 -10.06
CA LEU A 30 41.22 19.84 -10.91
C LEU A 30 40.92 18.33 -10.86
N VAL A 31 41.95 17.49 -10.90
CA VAL A 31 41.80 16.03 -10.78
C VAL A 31 41.31 15.61 -9.39
N LEU A 32 41.88 16.16 -8.32
CA LEU A 32 41.42 15.86 -6.96
C LEU A 32 40.00 16.39 -6.73
N GLY A 33 39.69 17.57 -7.27
CA GLY A 33 38.35 18.16 -7.23
C GLY A 33 37.31 17.29 -7.95
N SER A 34 37.64 16.73 -9.12
CA SER A 34 36.72 15.87 -9.87
C SER A 34 36.44 14.54 -9.16
N ILE A 35 37.46 13.96 -8.51
CA ILE A 35 37.30 12.74 -7.70
C ILE A 35 36.36 12.99 -6.51
N VAL A 36 36.59 14.07 -5.76
CA VAL A 36 35.75 14.43 -4.61
C VAL A 36 34.32 14.74 -5.04
N LEU A 37 34.14 15.48 -6.14
CA LEU A 37 32.81 15.81 -6.67
C LEU A 37 32.06 14.54 -7.09
N THR A 38 32.75 13.58 -7.73
CA THR A 38 32.14 12.31 -8.15
C THR A 38 31.72 11.47 -6.94
N ALA A 39 32.55 11.39 -5.91
CA ALA A 39 32.21 10.69 -4.66
C ALA A 39 31.01 11.34 -3.95
N ALA A 40 30.98 12.67 -3.86
CA ALA A 40 29.86 13.41 -3.27
C ALA A 40 28.57 13.23 -4.08
N ALA A 41 28.65 13.26 -5.42
CA ALA A 41 27.51 13.02 -6.31
C ALA A 41 26.93 11.61 -6.13
N SER A 42 27.79 10.59 -6.00
CA SER A 42 27.36 9.21 -5.73
C SER A 42 26.62 9.09 -4.38
N GLY A 43 27.15 9.72 -3.32
CA GLY A 43 26.50 9.77 -2.01
C GLY A 43 25.14 10.48 -2.05
N PHE A 44 25.06 11.60 -2.77
CA PHE A 44 23.83 12.36 -2.93
C PHE A 44 22.75 11.58 -3.69
N ILE A 45 23.11 10.88 -4.77
CA ILE A 45 22.17 10.03 -5.53
C ILE A 45 21.59 8.92 -4.65
N ASN A 46 22.41 8.28 -3.82
CA ASN A 46 21.94 7.25 -2.90
C ASN A 46 20.97 7.82 -1.85
N LEU A 47 21.23 9.02 -1.33
CA LEU A 47 20.33 9.70 -0.40
C LEU A 47 18.99 10.08 -1.04
N LEU A 48 19.02 10.59 -2.28
CA LEU A 48 17.79 10.88 -3.03
C LEU A 48 16.95 9.62 -3.25
N ARG A 49 17.57 8.51 -3.65
CA ARG A 49 16.89 7.22 -3.81
C ARG A 49 16.29 6.71 -2.51
N ALA A 50 17.01 6.85 -1.40
CA ALA A 50 16.51 6.47 -0.07
C ALA A 50 15.28 7.32 0.32
N ASN A 51 15.33 8.63 0.11
CA ASN A 51 14.22 9.54 0.40
C ASN A 51 12.98 9.22 -0.45
N GLN A 52 13.16 8.97 -1.75
CA GLN A 52 12.05 8.59 -2.64
C GLN A 52 11.35 7.29 -2.20
N ASN A 53 12.11 6.30 -1.72
CA ASN A 53 11.54 5.07 -1.20
C ASN A 53 10.74 5.31 0.09
N LEU A 54 11.28 6.12 1.02
CA LEU A 54 10.57 6.49 2.26
C LEU A 54 9.29 7.28 1.98
N GLU A 55 9.32 8.21 1.04
CA GLU A 55 8.15 8.99 0.62
C GLU A 55 7.09 8.06 0.01
N SER A 56 7.49 7.17 -0.90
CA SER A 56 6.59 6.19 -1.52
C SER A 56 5.94 5.27 -0.48
N LYS A 57 6.72 4.78 0.49
CA LYS A 57 6.20 3.99 1.62
C LYS A 57 5.20 4.77 2.45
N THR A 58 5.49 6.05 2.72
CA THR A 58 4.62 6.91 3.53
C THR A 58 3.28 7.17 2.84
N VAL A 59 3.31 7.54 1.55
CA VAL A 59 2.10 7.76 0.75
C VAL A 59 1.27 6.47 0.65
N ARG A 60 1.92 5.32 0.42
CA ARG A 60 1.22 4.03 0.34
C ARG A 60 0.61 3.63 1.67
N ASN A 61 1.32 3.82 2.78
CA ASN A 61 0.79 3.54 4.10
C ASN A 61 -0.44 4.41 4.43
N ALA A 62 -0.40 5.70 4.06
CA ALA A 62 -1.55 6.60 4.22
C ALA A 62 -2.77 6.15 3.38
N SER A 63 -2.56 5.74 2.12
CA SER A 63 -3.61 5.20 1.25
C SER A 63 -4.24 3.93 1.85
N LEU A 64 -3.44 2.97 2.29
CA LEU A 64 -3.93 1.74 2.93
C LEU A 64 -4.67 2.00 4.23
N THR A 65 -4.17 2.93 5.05
CA THR A 65 -4.84 3.34 6.30
C THR A 65 -6.22 3.92 6.02
N ARG A 66 -6.33 4.78 4.99
CA ARG A 66 -7.61 5.33 4.56
C ARG A 66 -8.57 4.23 4.08
N ALA A 67 -8.09 3.29 3.27
CA ALA A 67 -8.89 2.17 2.79
C ALA A 67 -9.39 1.28 3.95
N LEU A 68 -8.52 0.98 4.91
CA LEU A 68 -8.90 0.26 6.14
C LEU A 68 -9.95 1.02 6.94
N THR A 69 -9.82 2.34 7.06
CA THR A 69 -10.79 3.18 7.76
C THR A 69 -12.16 3.13 7.08
N PHE A 70 -12.21 3.20 5.74
CA PHE A 70 -13.47 3.06 5.00
C PHE A 70 -14.12 1.69 5.23
N MET A 71 -13.35 0.60 5.12
CA MET A 71 -13.86 -0.74 5.41
C MET A 71 -14.34 -0.86 6.87
N GLN A 72 -13.60 -0.27 7.81
CA GLN A 72 -13.97 -0.27 9.22
C GLN A 72 -15.33 0.40 9.45
N GLU A 73 -15.57 1.57 8.88
CA GLU A 73 -16.83 2.27 9.05
C GLU A 73 -18.01 1.50 8.43
N ASP A 74 -17.82 0.92 7.24
CA ASP A 74 -18.84 0.07 6.61
C ASP A 74 -19.15 -1.17 7.45
N ILE A 75 -18.12 -1.86 7.94
CA ILE A 75 -18.27 -3.09 8.74
C ILE A 75 -18.93 -2.78 10.09
N LYS A 76 -18.55 -1.67 10.75
CA LYS A 76 -19.18 -1.24 12.02
C LYS A 76 -20.65 -0.92 11.85
N GLN A 77 -21.06 -0.44 10.68
CA GLN A 77 -22.47 -0.21 10.33
C GLN A 77 -23.19 -1.49 9.89
N GLY A 78 -22.43 -2.51 9.49
CA GLY A 78 -22.90 -3.84 9.17
C GLY A 78 -23.53 -4.54 10.37
N LYS A 79 -24.63 -5.27 10.14
CA LYS A 79 -25.14 -6.29 11.07
C LYS A 79 -24.44 -7.63 10.90
N LYS A 80 -23.98 -7.94 9.69
CA LYS A 80 -23.43 -9.24 9.32
C LYS A 80 -22.27 -9.10 8.32
N VAL A 81 -21.24 -9.91 8.48
CA VAL A 81 -20.11 -10.04 7.55
C VAL A 81 -19.94 -11.48 7.09
N GLU A 82 -19.75 -11.68 5.79
CA GLU A 82 -19.66 -13.00 5.17
C GLU A 82 -18.63 -13.03 4.05
N ALA A 83 -18.07 -14.22 3.80
CA ALA A 83 -17.28 -14.50 2.61
C ALA A 83 -18.23 -15.15 1.60
N VAL A 84 -18.37 -14.55 0.42
CA VAL A 84 -19.29 -15.05 -0.62
C VAL A 84 -18.52 -15.36 -1.89
N THR A 85 -18.83 -16.50 -2.49
CA THR A 85 -18.27 -16.88 -3.79
C THR A 85 -19.11 -16.26 -4.91
N PRO A 86 -18.51 -15.97 -6.07
CA PRO A 86 -19.19 -15.57 -7.30
C PRO A 86 -20.34 -16.50 -7.72
N THR A 87 -20.24 -17.78 -7.39
CA THR A 87 -21.23 -18.81 -7.75
C THR A 87 -22.48 -18.78 -6.87
N ILE A 88 -22.36 -18.31 -5.63
CA ILE A 88 -23.48 -18.23 -4.66
C ILE A 88 -24.13 -16.85 -4.74
N ASP A 89 -23.33 -15.80 -4.99
CA ASP A 89 -23.78 -14.43 -5.05
C ASP A 89 -23.23 -13.77 -6.32
N SER A 90 -24.09 -13.60 -7.34
CA SER A 90 -23.73 -13.05 -8.65
C SER A 90 -23.21 -11.60 -8.60
N LYS A 91 -23.32 -10.95 -7.43
CA LYS A 91 -22.78 -9.61 -7.18
C LYS A 91 -21.27 -9.60 -6.97
N CYS A 92 -20.67 -10.72 -6.56
CA CYS A 92 -19.22 -10.91 -6.55
C CYS A 92 -18.77 -11.37 -7.94
N ASP A 93 -18.60 -10.46 -8.89
CA ASP A 93 -18.39 -10.83 -10.30
C ASP A 93 -16.95 -11.33 -10.56
N SER A 94 -16.79 -12.65 -10.74
CA SER A 94 -15.50 -13.29 -11.06
C SER A 94 -14.92 -12.91 -12.44
N SER A 95 -15.72 -12.32 -13.33
CA SER A 95 -15.22 -11.78 -14.60
C SER A 95 -14.52 -10.43 -14.42
N LYS A 96 -14.84 -9.71 -13.34
CA LYS A 96 -14.30 -8.38 -13.03
C LYS A 96 -13.29 -8.40 -11.91
N LEU A 97 -13.37 -9.39 -11.02
CA LEU A 97 -12.54 -9.56 -9.84
C LEU A 97 -11.70 -10.84 -9.95
N ASN A 98 -10.54 -10.83 -9.31
CA ASN A 98 -9.64 -11.98 -9.22
C ASN A 98 -9.74 -12.70 -7.88
N SER A 99 -10.46 -12.14 -6.89
CA SER A 99 -10.78 -12.83 -5.64
C SER A 99 -11.74 -13.99 -5.86
N GLN A 100 -11.43 -15.14 -5.27
CA GLN A 100 -12.31 -16.32 -5.22
C GLN A 100 -13.53 -16.07 -4.33
N GLU A 101 -13.35 -15.33 -3.24
CA GLU A 101 -14.43 -14.88 -2.36
C GLU A 101 -14.36 -13.36 -2.16
N CYS A 102 -15.50 -12.70 -2.28
CA CYS A 102 -15.64 -11.31 -1.87
C CYS A 102 -16.03 -11.21 -0.41
N LEU A 103 -15.62 -10.12 0.24
CA LEU A 103 -16.18 -9.76 1.53
C LEU A 103 -17.53 -9.09 1.29
N LYS A 104 -18.59 -9.65 1.88
CA LYS A 104 -19.94 -9.08 1.90
C LYS A 104 -20.24 -8.55 3.28
N VAL A 105 -20.62 -7.29 3.36
CA VAL A 105 -21.15 -6.64 4.55
C VAL A 105 -22.64 -6.42 4.31
N THR A 106 -23.49 -6.89 5.22
CA THR A 106 -24.92 -6.60 5.21
C THR A 106 -25.20 -5.58 6.31
N THR A 107 -25.78 -4.45 5.96
CA THR A 107 -26.13 -3.35 6.86
C THR A 107 -27.49 -3.57 7.53
N SER A 108 -27.86 -2.67 8.45
CA SER A 108 -29.13 -2.75 9.19
C SER A 108 -30.38 -2.60 8.31
N ASP A 109 -30.28 -1.88 7.20
CA ASP A 109 -31.36 -1.70 6.21
C ASP A 109 -31.44 -2.84 5.17
N ASN A 110 -30.64 -3.91 5.34
CA ASN A 110 -30.47 -5.02 4.39
C ASN A 110 -29.80 -4.63 3.07
N SER A 111 -29.25 -3.42 2.92
CA SER A 111 -28.33 -3.14 1.83
C SER A 111 -27.04 -3.94 2.01
N THR A 112 -26.31 -4.15 0.91
CA THR A 112 -25.11 -4.97 0.92
C THR A 112 -23.94 -4.27 0.25
N ILE A 113 -22.77 -4.38 0.88
CA ILE A 113 -21.52 -3.79 0.39
C ILE A 113 -20.55 -4.92 0.13
N TYR A 114 -19.99 -4.96 -1.07
CA TYR A 114 -19.03 -5.98 -1.49
C TYR A 114 -17.66 -5.37 -1.65
N TYR A 115 -16.66 -6.07 -1.17
CA TYR A 115 -15.25 -5.78 -1.37
C TYR A 115 -14.56 -6.91 -2.10
N GLY A 116 -13.81 -6.57 -3.14
CA GLY A 116 -13.22 -7.53 -4.06
C GLY A 116 -11.83 -7.12 -4.54
N PHE A 117 -10.97 -8.11 -4.73
CA PHE A 117 -9.61 -7.91 -5.23
C PHE A 117 -9.60 -7.96 -6.76
N LYS A 118 -8.90 -7.03 -7.42
CA LYS A 118 -8.66 -7.06 -8.86
C LYS A 118 -7.19 -6.83 -9.16
N ASP A 119 -6.58 -7.78 -9.86
CA ASP A 119 -5.24 -7.65 -10.41
C ASP A 119 -5.32 -6.92 -11.76
N ILE A 120 -4.56 -5.82 -11.87
CA ILE A 120 -4.48 -5.00 -13.08
C ILE A 120 -3.04 -4.88 -13.58
N SER A 121 -2.14 -5.78 -13.17
CA SER A 121 -0.73 -5.81 -13.57
C SER A 121 -0.55 -5.82 -15.09
N LYS A 122 -1.46 -6.51 -15.80
CA LYS A 122 -1.53 -6.59 -17.27
C LYS A 122 -2.29 -5.44 -17.95
N ASN A 123 -2.96 -4.58 -17.21
CA ASN A 123 -3.76 -3.48 -17.77
C ASN A 123 -2.86 -2.28 -18.17
N SER A 124 -3.39 -1.35 -18.97
CA SER A 124 -2.69 -0.13 -19.43
C SER A 124 -2.63 0.98 -18.37
N GLN A 125 -3.45 0.92 -17.32
CA GLN A 125 -3.42 1.86 -16.20
C GLN A 125 -2.16 1.63 -15.35
N ILE A 126 -1.10 2.41 -15.57
CA ILE A 126 0.20 2.20 -14.91
C ILE A 126 0.18 2.62 -13.43
N PHE A 127 -0.55 3.67 -13.08
CA PHE A 127 -0.50 4.29 -11.74
C PHE A 127 -1.16 3.47 -10.63
N LEU A 128 -2.11 2.60 -10.98
CA LEU A 128 -2.88 1.80 -10.03
C LEU A 128 -2.29 0.39 -9.82
N LYS A 129 -1.23 0.04 -10.57
CA LYS A 129 -0.60 -1.28 -10.53
C LYS A 129 0.03 -1.58 -9.18
N PRO A 130 0.19 -2.87 -8.84
CA PRO A 130 -0.21 -4.04 -9.63
C PRO A 130 -1.65 -4.48 -9.43
N ALA A 131 -2.26 -4.19 -8.28
CA ALA A 131 -3.64 -4.55 -8.01
C ALA A 131 -4.39 -3.48 -7.23
N ILE A 132 -5.72 -3.58 -7.26
CA ILE A 132 -6.64 -2.65 -6.63
C ILE A 132 -7.69 -3.40 -5.81
N LEU A 133 -8.17 -2.73 -4.76
CA LEU A 133 -9.35 -3.13 -4.00
C LEU A 133 -10.56 -2.38 -4.52
N LYS A 134 -11.58 -3.11 -4.93
CA LYS A 134 -12.86 -2.53 -5.37
C LYS A 134 -13.93 -2.69 -4.30
N ARG A 135 -14.88 -1.76 -4.30
CA ARG A 135 -16.07 -1.71 -3.47
C ARG A 135 -17.29 -1.45 -4.32
N GLN A 136 -18.37 -2.17 -4.06
CA GLN A 136 -19.66 -1.97 -4.72
C GLN A 136 -20.80 -2.08 -3.70
N GLU A 137 -21.69 -1.09 -3.70
CA GLU A 137 -22.92 -1.10 -2.90
C GLU A 137 -24.11 -1.62 -3.71
N TYR A 138 -25.03 -2.28 -3.02
CA TYR A 138 -26.31 -2.73 -3.53
C TYR A 138 -27.39 -2.40 -2.50
N ASP A 139 -28.54 -1.92 -2.95
CA ASP A 139 -29.68 -1.66 -2.06
C ASP A 139 -30.29 -2.96 -1.52
N SER A 140 -31.32 -2.82 -0.67
CA SER A 140 -32.04 -3.95 -0.07
C SER A 140 -32.77 -4.83 -1.10
N THR A 141 -33.02 -4.33 -2.31
CA THR A 141 -33.60 -5.10 -3.43
C THR A 141 -32.53 -5.86 -4.21
N GLY A 142 -31.26 -5.54 -3.96
CA GLY A 142 -30.11 -6.09 -4.65
C GLY A 142 -29.73 -5.35 -5.93
N THR A 143 -30.26 -4.16 -6.16
CA THR A 143 -29.89 -3.28 -7.27
C THR A 143 -28.60 -2.55 -6.93
N ALA A 144 -27.66 -2.48 -7.89
CA ALA A 144 -26.40 -1.77 -7.68
C ALA A 144 -26.63 -0.27 -7.47
N ILE A 145 -26.06 0.27 -6.40
CA ILE A 145 -26.05 1.72 -6.14
C ILE A 145 -24.82 2.30 -6.81
N PHE A 146 -25.04 3.18 -7.78
CA PHE A 146 -23.97 3.84 -8.52
C PHE A 146 -23.63 5.18 -7.87
N GLN A 147 -22.37 5.33 -7.46
CA GLN A 147 -21.86 6.58 -6.89
C GLN A 147 -20.98 7.30 -7.90
N ASN A 148 -20.91 8.65 -7.84
CA ASN A 148 -19.91 9.47 -8.53
C ASN A 148 -19.75 9.14 -10.03
N SER A 149 -20.83 9.29 -10.82
CA SER A 149 -20.82 9.06 -12.28
C SER A 149 -20.48 7.63 -12.70
N GLN A 150 -20.58 6.67 -11.79
CA GLN A 150 -20.52 5.25 -12.13
C GLN A 150 -21.66 4.88 -13.09
N SER A 151 -21.29 4.19 -14.17
CA SER A 151 -22.21 3.66 -15.18
C SER A 151 -22.49 2.17 -14.99
N LYS A 152 -21.55 1.44 -14.36
CA LYS A 152 -21.65 -0.01 -14.16
C LYS A 152 -20.94 -0.48 -12.90
N ALA A 153 -21.50 -1.53 -12.29
CA ALA A 153 -20.88 -2.20 -11.15
C ALA A 153 -19.48 -2.72 -11.52
N TRP A 154 -18.51 -2.54 -10.64
CA TRP A 154 -17.13 -3.05 -10.76
C TRP A 154 -16.28 -2.59 -11.96
N GLU A 155 -16.84 -1.91 -12.97
CA GLU A 155 -16.06 -1.47 -14.14
C GLU A 155 -15.32 -0.16 -13.86
N ASP A 156 -16.02 0.81 -13.27
CA ASP A 156 -15.50 2.17 -13.13
C ASP A 156 -14.38 2.30 -12.09
N GLU A 157 -13.44 3.21 -12.35
CA GLU A 157 -12.33 3.53 -11.42
C GLU A 157 -12.85 4.02 -10.06
N TYR A 158 -14.01 4.67 -10.03
CA TYR A 158 -14.66 5.18 -8.81
C TYR A 158 -15.04 4.09 -7.80
N THR A 159 -15.06 2.83 -8.21
CA THR A 159 -15.23 1.69 -7.29
C THR A 159 -13.94 1.35 -6.53
N THR A 160 -12.82 2.00 -6.83
CA THR A 160 -11.51 1.69 -6.24
C THR A 160 -11.36 2.35 -4.87
N VAL A 161 -11.11 1.55 -3.84
CA VAL A 161 -10.91 2.01 -2.45
C VAL A 161 -9.44 2.01 -2.05
N ALA A 162 -8.67 1.08 -2.59
CA ALA A 162 -7.22 1.03 -2.42
C ALA A 162 -6.55 0.69 -3.75
N ASP A 163 -5.38 1.27 -3.96
CA ASP A 163 -4.54 1.07 -5.12
C ASP A 163 -3.17 0.51 -4.72
N ALA A 164 -2.39 0.10 -5.73
CA ALA A 164 -1.04 -0.42 -5.54
C ALA A 164 -0.95 -1.51 -4.46
N LEU A 165 -1.92 -2.42 -4.45
CA LEU A 165 -1.84 -3.65 -3.68
C LEU A 165 -0.96 -4.65 -4.42
N ILE A 166 -0.33 -5.58 -3.70
CA ILE A 166 0.38 -6.69 -4.35
C ILE A 166 -0.59 -7.48 -5.24
N GLY A 167 -0.16 -7.78 -6.47
CA GLY A 167 -0.89 -8.59 -7.42
C GLY A 167 -0.64 -10.08 -7.21
N VAL A 168 -0.97 -10.89 -8.21
CA VAL A 168 -0.76 -12.35 -8.19
C VAL A 168 0.66 -12.74 -8.62
N ASN A 169 1.43 -11.80 -9.17
CA ASN A 169 2.77 -12.07 -9.71
C ASN A 169 3.89 -11.63 -8.77
N GLU A 170 3.55 -10.91 -7.71
CA GLU A 170 4.46 -10.34 -6.72
C GLU A 170 4.73 -11.33 -5.58
N ASN A 171 5.79 -11.06 -4.81
CA ASN A 171 6.13 -11.81 -3.60
C ASN A 171 4.98 -11.74 -2.60
N GLN A 172 4.48 -12.91 -2.21
CA GLN A 172 3.34 -13.01 -1.31
C GLN A 172 3.83 -13.14 0.13
N PRO A 173 3.26 -12.37 1.07
CA PRO A 173 3.58 -12.50 2.48
C PRO A 173 3.01 -13.81 3.04
N THR A 174 3.63 -14.31 4.11
CA THR A 174 3.03 -15.37 4.93
C THR A 174 1.85 -14.78 5.69
N ILE A 175 0.65 -15.31 5.44
CA ILE A 175 -0.58 -14.82 6.06
C ILE A 175 -1.07 -15.83 7.07
N SER A 176 -1.47 -15.35 8.24
CA SER A 176 -2.18 -16.13 9.25
C SER A 176 -3.38 -15.33 9.76
N CYS A 177 -4.50 -15.99 10.02
CA CYS A 177 -5.61 -15.35 10.73
C CYS A 177 -5.31 -15.17 12.21
N SER A 178 -4.36 -15.93 12.79
CA SER A 178 -3.99 -15.81 14.21
C SER A 178 -3.38 -14.44 14.54
N GLN A 179 -3.89 -13.80 15.59
CA GLN A 179 -3.27 -12.64 16.23
C GLN A 179 -3.51 -12.71 17.73
N ASP A 180 -2.49 -12.40 18.53
CA ASP A 180 -2.60 -12.07 19.96
C ASP A 180 -3.46 -13.04 20.81
N GLY A 181 -3.33 -14.35 20.57
CA GLY A 181 -4.06 -15.38 21.33
C GLY A 181 -5.56 -15.53 20.98
N VAL A 182 -6.08 -14.76 20.02
CA VAL A 182 -7.44 -14.96 19.52
C VAL A 182 -7.45 -16.21 18.62
N SER A 183 -8.07 -17.28 19.11
CA SER A 183 -8.43 -18.44 18.29
C SER A 183 -9.50 -18.04 17.27
N TRP A 184 -9.11 -18.00 15.99
CA TRP A 184 -10.01 -17.87 14.84
C TRP A 184 -10.45 -19.29 14.47
N SER A 185 -11.73 -19.58 14.64
CA SER A 185 -12.28 -20.94 14.64
C SER A 185 -11.94 -21.78 13.39
N ASN A 186 -11.69 -21.14 12.24
CA ASN A 186 -11.45 -21.86 10.97
C ASN A 186 -10.14 -21.50 10.25
N ASN A 187 -9.27 -20.63 10.78
CA ASN A 187 -8.03 -20.11 10.16
C ASN A 187 -8.08 -19.91 8.62
N THR A 188 -9.27 -19.66 8.07
CA THR A 188 -9.52 -19.64 6.64
C THR A 188 -9.32 -18.22 6.17
N ILE A 189 -8.48 -18.07 5.15
CA ILE A 189 -8.12 -16.78 4.56
C ILE A 189 -8.89 -16.65 3.26
N TYR A 190 -9.72 -15.61 3.17
CA TYR A 190 -10.53 -15.25 2.01
C TYR A 190 -9.95 -14.04 1.28
N GLY A 191 -10.53 -13.67 0.12
CA GLY A 191 -10.14 -12.49 -0.66
C GLY A 191 -8.99 -12.72 -1.65
N ARG A 192 -8.41 -13.93 -1.66
CA ARG A 192 -7.31 -14.35 -2.53
C ARG A 192 -7.81 -14.90 -3.85
N ASN A 193 -6.93 -14.99 -4.84
CA ASN A 193 -7.19 -15.77 -6.04
C ASN A 193 -7.09 -17.28 -5.77
N ASN A 194 -7.40 -18.10 -6.79
CA ASN A 194 -7.33 -19.57 -6.74
C ASN A 194 -5.92 -20.12 -6.42
N GLN A 195 -4.88 -19.31 -6.57
CA GLN A 195 -3.49 -19.66 -6.24
C GLN A 195 -3.09 -19.19 -4.83
N LYS A 196 -4.05 -18.73 -4.02
CA LYS A 196 -3.85 -18.16 -2.68
C LYS A 196 -2.96 -16.92 -2.67
N LYS A 197 -3.06 -16.09 -3.72
CA LYS A 197 -2.31 -14.85 -3.89
C LYS A 197 -3.23 -13.64 -3.95
N GLY A 198 -2.73 -12.48 -3.56
CA GLY A 198 -3.42 -11.20 -3.64
C GLY A 198 -3.17 -10.30 -2.43
N GLY A 199 -3.25 -9.00 -2.66
CA GLY A 199 -2.99 -7.98 -1.65
C GLY A 199 -4.17 -7.62 -0.76
N PHE A 200 -5.35 -8.20 -0.99
CA PHE A 200 -6.50 -8.09 -0.09
C PHE A 200 -6.84 -9.47 0.46
N ASN A 201 -6.86 -9.58 1.78
CA ASN A 201 -7.15 -10.82 2.47
C ASN A 201 -8.01 -10.52 3.68
N PHE A 202 -8.86 -11.47 4.07
CA PHE A 202 -9.62 -11.33 5.30
C PHE A 202 -9.92 -12.67 5.94
N CYS A 203 -10.16 -12.62 7.25
CA CYS A 203 -10.52 -13.77 8.06
C CYS A 203 -11.80 -13.46 8.82
N LEU A 204 -12.67 -14.45 8.95
CA LEU A 204 -13.95 -14.31 9.65
C LEU A 204 -13.96 -15.18 10.91
N LYS A 205 -14.57 -14.65 11.98
CA LYS A 205 -14.90 -15.39 13.19
C LYS A 205 -16.38 -15.17 13.48
N GLY A 206 -17.17 -16.18 13.18
CA GLY A 206 -18.63 -16.04 13.11
C GLY A 206 -19.03 -15.11 11.98
N ASP A 207 -20.11 -14.37 12.19
CA ASP A 207 -20.73 -13.48 11.21
C ASP A 207 -20.58 -11.99 11.57
N ARG A 208 -19.72 -11.67 12.55
CA ARG A 208 -19.59 -10.30 13.11
C ARG A 208 -18.16 -9.84 13.32
N VAL A 209 -17.21 -10.76 13.47
CA VAL A 209 -15.81 -10.40 13.70
C VAL A 209 -15.01 -10.71 12.46
N ILE A 210 -14.33 -9.70 11.95
CA ILE A 210 -13.50 -9.80 10.75
C ILE A 210 -12.12 -9.21 11.01
N ARG A 211 -11.10 -9.87 10.49
CA ARG A 211 -9.77 -9.32 10.37
C ARG A 211 -9.50 -9.04 8.91
N VAL A 212 -9.24 -7.78 8.58
CA VAL A 212 -8.87 -7.37 7.23
C VAL A 212 -7.35 -7.21 7.19
N LEU A 213 -6.73 -7.74 6.13
CA LEU A 213 -5.31 -7.62 5.86
C LEU A 213 -5.10 -7.08 4.44
N LEU A 214 -4.45 -5.92 4.34
CA LEU A 214 -4.02 -5.29 3.10
C LEU A 214 -2.50 -5.36 2.99
N TYR A 215 -2.01 -5.59 1.77
CA TYR A 215 -0.59 -5.61 1.47
C TYR A 215 -0.28 -4.69 0.30
N GLY A 216 0.37 -3.57 0.61
CA GLY A 216 0.81 -2.58 -0.37
C GLY A 216 2.05 -3.03 -1.12
N TYR A 217 2.10 -2.71 -2.39
CA TYR A 217 3.24 -2.88 -3.28
C TYR A 217 4.05 -1.58 -3.34
N ILE A 218 5.37 -1.70 -3.28
CA ILE A 218 6.31 -0.58 -3.48
C ILE A 218 7.11 -0.85 -4.75
N ASP A 219 7.83 -1.97 -4.78
CA ASP A 219 8.54 -2.48 -5.94
C ASP A 219 8.71 -4.01 -5.80
N LYS A 220 9.36 -4.63 -6.78
CA LYS A 220 9.61 -6.09 -6.79
C LYS A 220 10.68 -6.55 -5.79
N ASN A 221 11.50 -5.63 -5.29
CA ASN A 221 12.69 -5.95 -4.50
C ASN A 221 12.50 -5.69 -3.00
N ASN A 222 11.44 -4.96 -2.63
CA ASN A 222 11.06 -4.68 -1.26
C ASN A 222 9.93 -5.61 -0.82
N ASP A 223 9.89 -5.87 0.49
CA ASP A 223 8.77 -6.57 1.10
C ASP A 223 7.50 -5.73 1.00
N PRO A 224 6.33 -6.39 0.82
CA PRO A 224 5.04 -5.71 0.84
C PRO A 224 4.82 -4.97 2.17
N ILE A 225 4.10 -3.84 2.13
CA ILE A 225 3.70 -3.11 3.35
C ILE A 225 2.47 -3.81 3.95
N PRO A 226 2.59 -4.49 5.11
CA PRO A 226 1.45 -5.15 5.72
C PRO A 226 0.63 -4.15 6.55
N MET A 227 -0.68 -4.15 6.34
CA MET A 227 -1.63 -3.39 7.15
C MET A 227 -2.76 -4.32 7.55
N SER A 228 -3.07 -4.40 8.85
CA SER A 228 -4.15 -5.26 9.31
C SER A 228 -4.92 -4.65 10.45
N THR A 229 -6.19 -5.01 10.56
CA THR A 229 -7.07 -4.56 11.63
C THR A 229 -8.16 -5.57 11.90
N VAL A 230 -8.59 -5.66 13.16
CA VAL A 230 -9.74 -6.47 13.60
C VAL A 230 -10.92 -5.54 13.82
N ILE A 231 -12.07 -5.90 13.27
CA ILE A 231 -13.26 -5.06 13.21
C ILE A 231 -14.45 -5.90 13.67
N PHE A 232 -15.33 -5.25 14.42
CA PHE A 232 -16.56 -5.83 14.94
C PHE A 232 -17.74 -5.15 14.27
N ALA A 233 -18.60 -5.96 13.65
CA ALA A 233 -19.90 -5.55 13.16
C ALA A 233 -20.85 -5.24 14.34
N ARG A 234 -21.88 -4.44 14.09
CA ARG A 234 -22.82 -3.94 15.10
C ARG A 234 -23.53 -5.07 15.85
N SER A 235 -23.73 -4.85 17.16
CA SER A 235 -24.80 -5.38 18.04
C SER A 235 -26.19 -5.41 17.36
N GLU A 236 -26.88 -6.55 17.24
CA GLU A 236 -28.33 -6.57 17.02
C GLU A 236 -28.97 -6.28 18.38
#